data_AF-A0A5N6UAE0-F1
#
_entry.id   AF-A0A5N6UAE0-F1
#
_cell.length_a   1.000
_cell.length_b   1.000
_cell.length_c   1.000
_cell.angle_alpha   90.00
_cell.angle_beta   90.00
_cell.angle_gamma   90.00
#
_symmetry.space_group_name_H-M   'P 1'
#
loop_
_entity.id
_entity.type
_entity.pdbx_description
1 polymer ?
#
loop_
_entity_poly.entity_id
_entity_poly.type
_entity_poly.pdbx_seq_one_letter_code
_entity_poly.pdbx_strand_id
1 'polypeptide(L)'
;MVRSGLGFQEIGSTRQPNKSPDVGIIQHCLGVLAWSDMVQQLFRYTKSLINIRPFPKTRVSLERFFSPFIHSRGGTDYLRVLTAAYLSVHGGLFNQASRIHFIKFADEFLLSLELDISPVSETFRMRDVYLTCSNIAAMLEYGSSNSLLGIEFHQVASEQPNPGEAFPTMVAPAASADEALARFLTYGAWQYQSPMVYRTCLAFEMFSVLLGHPNNVNLFPALHTSLAFIWCLAFTATGMKYAKSVVPWRRIVIFLNTILQPSFLRQQSLNRRTLSGELDLNVIEGTDFPVSYQTHWLSEDLLIRGQLWSQAYYPPLLFQNSPSDEDGRNVESEFLSISRIYRCLWLGMRLAKVCDSGEGKVQILLLTSFRPIDG
;
A
#
# COMPACT_ATOMS: atom_id res chain seq x y z
N MET A 1 -8.41 -53.67 12.42
CA MET A 1 -9.75 -53.13 12.13
C MET A 1 -10.40 -52.76 13.46
N VAL A 2 -10.19 -51.53 13.92
CA VAL A 2 -10.83 -50.99 15.14
C VAL A 2 -11.26 -49.57 14.81
N ARG A 3 -12.58 -49.36 14.75
CA ARG A 3 -13.23 -48.05 14.62
C ARG A 3 -13.72 -47.63 16.01
N SER A 4 -13.25 -46.47 16.46
CA SER A 4 -13.94 -45.56 17.38
C SER A 4 -13.48 -44.17 16.91
N GLY A 5 -14.30 -43.16 16.68
CA GLY A 5 -15.54 -42.77 17.31
C GLY A 5 -15.34 -41.31 17.75
N LEU A 6 -15.33 -40.38 16.80
CA LEU A 6 -15.39 -38.94 17.07
C LEU A 6 -16.41 -38.31 16.11
N GLY A 7 -17.47 -37.79 16.71
CA GLY A 7 -18.65 -37.28 16.03
C GLY A 7 -18.35 -36.02 15.23
N PHE A 8 -18.76 -36.05 13.96
CA PHE A 8 -19.09 -34.85 13.23
C PHE A 8 -20.52 -34.47 13.64
N GLN A 9 -20.64 -33.42 14.44
CA GLN A 9 -21.92 -32.76 14.65
C GLN A 9 -22.12 -31.79 13.48
N GLU A 10 -23.09 -32.11 12.63
CA GLU A 10 -23.61 -31.21 11.60
C GLU A 10 -24.03 -29.89 12.24
N ILE A 11 -23.34 -28.81 11.87
CA ILE A 11 -23.81 -27.45 12.13
C ILE A 11 -24.70 -27.07 10.96
N GLY A 12 -26.00 -27.01 11.23
CA GLY A 12 -27.03 -26.58 10.31
C GLY A 12 -26.83 -25.15 9.79
N SER A 13 -27.17 -24.99 8.53
CA SER A 13 -27.30 -23.74 7.77
C SER A 13 -28.00 -22.62 8.55
N THR A 14 -27.32 -21.47 8.76
CA THR A 14 -27.94 -20.13 8.79
C THR A 14 -26.88 -19.02 8.62
N ARG A 15 -27.05 -18.20 7.58
CA ARG A 15 -26.37 -16.92 7.24
C ARG A 15 -24.93 -17.00 6.70
N GLN A 16 -24.77 -16.58 5.44
CA GLN A 16 -23.51 -16.42 4.71
C GLN A 16 -22.39 -15.77 5.55
N PRO A 17 -21.27 -16.46 5.84
CA PRO A 17 -20.11 -15.90 6.54
C PRO A 17 -19.33 -14.81 5.76
N ASN A 18 -19.68 -14.52 4.50
CA ASN A 18 -18.77 -13.90 3.52
C ASN A 18 -18.93 -12.39 3.29
N LYS A 19 -19.44 -11.62 4.26
CA LYS A 19 -19.68 -10.17 4.08
C LYS A 19 -18.76 -9.24 4.88
N SER A 20 -17.71 -9.77 5.52
CA SER A 20 -16.90 -9.00 6.47
C SER A 20 -15.42 -8.94 6.07
N PRO A 21 -15.02 -8.00 5.19
CA PRO A 21 -13.64 -7.87 4.73
C PRO A 21 -12.64 -7.50 5.84
N ASP A 22 -13.15 -7.04 6.98
CA ASP A 22 -12.42 -6.65 8.18
C ASP A 22 -12.14 -7.82 9.14
N VAL A 23 -12.56 -9.05 8.81
CA VAL A 23 -12.34 -10.25 9.64
C VAL A 23 -11.10 -11.01 9.19
N GLY A 24 -10.12 -11.10 10.08
CA GLY A 24 -8.83 -11.73 9.82
C GLY A 24 -8.93 -13.23 9.52
N ILE A 25 -9.84 -13.97 10.16
CA ILE A 25 -9.96 -15.43 9.92
C ILE A 25 -10.44 -15.75 8.50
N ILE A 26 -11.28 -14.89 7.89
CA ILE A 26 -11.70 -15.05 6.49
C ILE A 26 -10.49 -14.87 5.57
N GLN A 27 -9.68 -13.84 5.82
CA GLN A 27 -8.45 -13.59 5.06
C GLN A 27 -7.42 -14.73 5.22
N HIS A 28 -7.35 -15.34 6.40
CA HIS A 28 -6.52 -16.53 6.61
C HIS A 28 -6.95 -17.69 5.71
N CYS A 29 -8.24 -18.00 5.66
CA CYS A 29 -8.78 -19.05 4.79
C CYS A 29 -8.51 -18.75 3.32
N LEU A 30 -8.73 -17.51 2.87
CA LEU A 30 -8.37 -17.04 1.53
C LEU A 30 -6.88 -17.25 1.22
N GLY A 31 -6.00 -17.02 2.20
CA GLY A 31 -4.56 -17.28 2.06
C GLY A 31 -4.23 -18.77 1.89
N VAL A 32 -4.96 -19.66 2.56
CA VAL A 32 -4.82 -21.11 2.34
C VAL A 32 -5.25 -21.50 0.93
N LEU A 33 -6.31 -20.88 0.40
CA LEU A 33 -6.83 -21.14 -0.95
C LEU A 33 -5.91 -20.58 -2.06
N ALA A 34 -5.17 -19.51 -1.78
CA ALA A 34 -4.23 -18.88 -2.72
C ALA A 34 -2.88 -19.61 -2.89
N TRP A 35 -2.82 -20.92 -2.64
CA TRP A 35 -1.57 -21.71 -2.61
C TRP A 35 -0.79 -21.73 -3.93
N SER A 36 -1.41 -21.38 -5.05
CA SER A 36 -0.77 -21.31 -6.37
C SER A 36 -0.05 -19.97 -6.62
N ASP A 37 -0.36 -18.91 -5.86
CA ASP A 37 0.27 -17.59 -5.94
C ASP A 37 0.81 -17.19 -4.57
N MET A 38 2.11 -17.40 -4.37
CA MET A 38 2.76 -17.14 -3.08
C MET A 38 2.71 -15.67 -2.66
N VAL A 39 2.69 -14.74 -3.62
CA VAL A 39 2.61 -13.29 -3.32
C VAL A 39 1.20 -12.96 -2.82
N GLN A 40 0.18 -13.49 -3.48
CA GLN A 40 -1.21 -13.34 -3.02
C GLN A 40 -1.43 -14.04 -1.67
N GLN A 41 -0.87 -15.23 -1.47
CA GLN A 41 -0.93 -15.96 -0.20
C GLN A 41 -0.31 -15.17 0.95
N LEU A 42 0.89 -14.59 0.74
CA LEU A 42 1.53 -13.71 1.71
C LEU A 42 0.64 -12.49 2.03
N PHE A 43 0.09 -11.83 1.01
CA PHE A 43 -0.82 -10.72 1.21
C PHE A 43 -2.03 -11.10 2.07
N ARG A 44 -2.68 -12.23 1.78
CA ARG A 44 -3.85 -12.68 2.54
C ARG A 44 -3.52 -13.00 3.99
N TYR A 45 -2.38 -13.67 4.24
CA TYR A 45 -1.91 -13.93 5.60
C TYR A 45 -1.53 -12.67 6.36
N THR A 46 -0.87 -11.72 5.71
CA THR A 46 -0.51 -10.46 6.37
C THR A 46 -1.73 -9.59 6.62
N LYS A 47 -2.67 -9.48 5.67
CA LYS A 47 -3.97 -8.82 5.83
C LYS A 47 -4.77 -9.41 6.99
N SER A 48 -4.76 -10.74 7.14
CA SER A 48 -5.38 -11.43 8.28
C SER A 48 -4.91 -10.92 9.65
N LEU A 49 -3.65 -10.48 9.75
CA LEU A 49 -3.04 -10.01 10.98
C LEU A 49 -3.25 -8.52 11.25
N ILE A 50 -3.48 -7.71 10.22
CA ILE A 50 -3.60 -6.24 10.33
C ILE A 50 -5.01 -5.73 10.02
N ASN A 51 -5.98 -6.62 9.93
CA ASN A 51 -7.39 -6.30 9.83
C ASN A 51 -7.93 -5.74 11.16
N ILE A 52 -9.05 -5.00 11.12
CA ILE A 52 -9.70 -4.45 12.33
C ILE A 52 -9.99 -5.55 13.37
N ARG A 53 -10.46 -6.71 12.89
CA ARG A 53 -10.64 -7.92 13.70
C ARG A 53 -9.53 -8.91 13.33
N PRO A 54 -8.31 -8.78 13.88
CA PRO A 54 -7.17 -9.58 13.46
C PRO A 54 -7.33 -11.05 13.87
N PHE A 55 -6.62 -11.94 13.18
CA PHE A 55 -6.53 -13.36 13.56
C PHE A 55 -5.07 -13.74 13.87
N PRO A 56 -4.60 -13.54 15.12
CA PRO A 56 -3.19 -13.73 15.51
C PRO A 56 -2.63 -15.13 15.22
N LYS A 57 -3.49 -16.16 15.18
CA LYS A 57 -3.09 -17.53 14.84
C LYS A 57 -2.47 -17.66 13.44
N THR A 58 -2.72 -16.70 12.54
CA THR A 58 -2.06 -16.65 11.21
C THR A 58 -0.55 -16.55 11.30
N ARG A 59 0.02 -16.03 12.40
CA ARG A 59 1.48 -15.96 12.59
C ARG A 59 2.14 -17.34 12.51
N VAL A 60 1.50 -18.38 13.03
CA VAL A 60 2.01 -19.77 12.95
C VAL A 60 2.05 -20.26 11.50
N SER A 61 1.08 -19.86 10.68
CA SER A 61 1.09 -20.17 9.24
C SER A 61 2.18 -19.39 8.52
N LEU A 62 2.40 -18.12 8.86
CA LEU A 62 3.49 -17.31 8.29
C LEU A 62 4.88 -17.87 8.62
N GLU A 63 5.11 -18.32 9.86
CA GLU A 63 6.36 -18.96 10.27
C GLU A 63 6.69 -20.18 9.38
N ARG A 64 5.70 -21.05 9.16
CA ARG A 64 5.83 -22.21 8.27
C ARG A 64 6.00 -21.80 6.81
N PHE A 65 5.25 -20.80 6.38
CA PHE A 65 5.29 -20.26 5.01
C PHE A 65 6.67 -19.70 4.66
N PHE A 66 7.35 -19.02 5.59
CA PHE A 66 8.70 -18.49 5.36
C PHE A 66 9.83 -19.51 5.52
N SER A 67 9.60 -20.64 6.21
CA SER A 67 10.63 -21.65 6.49
C SER A 67 11.50 -22.04 5.27
N PRO A 68 10.97 -22.22 4.05
CA PRO A 68 11.79 -22.57 2.89
C PRO A 68 12.74 -21.45 2.44
N PHE A 69 12.45 -20.20 2.77
CA PHE A 69 13.13 -19.00 2.26
C PHE A 69 14.17 -18.43 3.23
N ILE A 70 14.19 -18.89 4.48
CA ILE A 70 15.17 -18.46 5.49
C ILE A 70 16.57 -19.04 5.21
N HIS A 71 16.65 -20.20 4.52
CA HIS A 71 17.90 -20.97 4.36
C HIS A 71 18.24 -21.35 2.91
N SER A 72 17.35 -21.15 1.93
CA SER A 72 17.50 -21.73 0.58
C SER A 72 18.06 -20.75 -0.47
N ARG A 73 18.87 -21.30 -1.38
CA ARG A 73 19.45 -20.64 -2.56
C ARG A 73 18.64 -20.97 -3.83
N GLY A 74 18.24 -19.92 -4.54
CA GLY A 74 18.18 -19.76 -6.00
C GLY A 74 17.54 -20.86 -6.87
N GLY A 75 16.37 -20.55 -7.45
CA GLY A 75 15.95 -21.11 -8.75
C GLY A 75 16.48 -20.27 -9.92
N THR A 76 16.34 -20.75 -11.16
CA THR A 76 16.85 -20.10 -12.39
C THR A 76 15.81 -19.26 -13.15
N ASP A 77 14.53 -19.34 -12.80
CA ASP A 77 13.44 -18.60 -13.43
C ASP A 77 13.25 -17.24 -12.75
N TYR A 78 13.21 -16.18 -13.56
CA TYR A 78 13.21 -14.80 -13.10
C TYR A 78 12.01 -14.42 -12.22
N LEU A 79 10.79 -14.85 -12.57
CA LEU A 79 9.60 -14.59 -11.74
C LEU A 79 9.69 -15.34 -10.39
N ARG A 80 10.34 -16.50 -10.39
CA ARG A 80 10.66 -17.26 -9.18
C ARG A 80 11.76 -16.59 -8.37
N VAL A 81 12.69 -15.88 -8.99
CA VAL A 81 13.74 -15.08 -8.32
C VAL A 81 13.10 -13.87 -7.61
N LEU A 82 12.29 -13.05 -8.30
CA LEU A 82 11.56 -11.94 -7.67
C LEU A 82 10.76 -12.41 -6.47
N THR A 83 9.95 -13.45 -6.66
CA THR A 83 9.08 -14.00 -5.60
C THR A 83 9.92 -14.54 -4.44
N ALA A 84 10.97 -15.32 -4.72
CA ALA A 84 11.82 -15.88 -3.67
C ALA A 84 12.57 -14.78 -2.90
N ALA A 85 13.12 -13.77 -3.58
CA ALA A 85 13.78 -12.64 -2.94
C ALA A 85 12.81 -11.88 -2.05
N TYR A 86 11.60 -11.57 -2.54
CA TYR A 86 10.57 -10.89 -1.75
C TYR A 86 10.16 -11.67 -0.50
N LEU A 87 9.90 -12.97 -0.64
CA LEU A 87 9.57 -13.84 0.49
C LEU A 87 10.73 -13.99 1.48
N SER A 88 11.98 -13.96 1.01
CA SER A 88 13.18 -13.99 1.84
C SER A 88 13.33 -12.71 2.67
N VAL A 89 13.11 -11.54 2.05
CA VAL A 89 13.09 -10.25 2.77
C VAL A 89 12.02 -10.26 3.85
N HIS A 90 10.79 -10.67 3.51
CA HIS A 90 9.68 -10.73 4.46
C HIS A 90 9.92 -11.75 5.58
N GLY A 91 10.48 -12.92 5.27
CA GLY A 91 10.90 -13.89 6.27
C GLY A 91 11.96 -13.32 7.22
N GLY A 92 12.93 -12.57 6.68
CA GLY A 92 13.93 -11.86 7.47
C GLY A 92 13.33 -10.78 8.37
N LEU A 93 12.42 -9.94 7.85
CA LEU A 93 11.71 -8.92 8.63
C LEU A 93 10.81 -9.53 9.71
N PHE A 94 10.15 -10.65 9.41
CA PHE A 94 9.28 -11.34 10.34
C PHE A 94 10.07 -11.96 11.51
N ASN A 95 11.23 -12.56 11.21
CA ASN A 95 12.09 -13.22 12.20
C ASN A 95 13.20 -12.32 12.78
N GLN A 96 13.17 -11.02 12.49
CA GLN A 96 14.16 -10.04 12.97
C GLN A 96 15.61 -10.42 12.61
N ALA A 97 15.84 -10.82 11.36
CA ALA A 97 17.16 -11.14 10.84
C ALA A 97 18.12 -9.94 10.91
N SER A 98 19.42 -10.22 10.89
CA SER A 98 20.46 -9.18 10.96
C SER A 98 20.36 -8.18 9.80
N ARG A 99 20.87 -6.96 10.01
CA ARG A 99 20.98 -5.90 9.00
C ARG A 99 21.57 -6.37 7.66
N ILE A 100 22.66 -7.14 7.71
CA ILE A 100 23.37 -7.60 6.50
C ILE A 100 22.48 -8.49 5.64
N HIS A 101 21.75 -9.40 6.28
CA HIS A 101 20.80 -10.29 5.61
C HIS A 101 19.64 -9.49 5.00
N PHE A 102 19.10 -8.51 5.74
CA PHE A 102 18.04 -7.63 5.22
C PHE A 102 18.49 -6.89 3.95
N ILE A 103 19.62 -6.17 4.00
CA ILE A 103 20.12 -5.37 2.88
C ILE A 103 20.29 -6.25 1.63
N LYS A 104 20.94 -7.41 1.78
CA LYS A 104 21.18 -8.33 0.67
C LYS A 104 19.89 -8.72 -0.04
N PHE A 105 18.89 -9.20 0.70
CA PHE A 105 17.64 -9.66 0.09
C PHE A 105 16.80 -8.51 -0.44
N ALA A 106 16.85 -7.33 0.21
CA ALA A 106 16.15 -6.14 -0.25
C ALA A 106 16.71 -5.68 -1.60
N ASP A 107 18.04 -5.62 -1.74
CA ASP A 107 18.69 -5.26 -3.01
C ASP A 107 18.34 -6.27 -4.11
N GLU A 108 18.41 -7.58 -3.81
CA GLU A 108 18.05 -8.64 -4.76
C GLU A 108 16.59 -8.52 -5.22
N PHE A 109 15.67 -8.25 -4.28
CA PHE A 109 14.26 -8.03 -4.59
C PHE A 109 14.05 -6.77 -5.44
N LEU A 110 14.61 -5.63 -5.06
CA LEU A 110 14.40 -4.35 -5.75
C LEU A 110 14.98 -4.39 -7.17
N LEU A 111 16.15 -5.00 -7.37
CA LEU A 111 16.73 -5.23 -8.70
C LEU A 111 15.84 -6.15 -9.54
N SER A 112 15.33 -7.22 -8.94
CA SER A 112 14.40 -8.14 -9.61
C SER A 112 13.00 -7.54 -9.79
N LEU A 113 12.65 -6.48 -9.09
CA LEU A 113 11.39 -5.77 -9.33
C LEU A 113 11.56 -4.85 -10.55
N GLU A 114 12.61 -4.03 -10.56
CA GLU A 114 12.92 -3.10 -11.66
C GLU A 114 12.98 -3.82 -13.02
N LEU A 115 13.69 -4.96 -13.06
CA LEU A 115 13.84 -5.76 -14.27
C LEU A 115 12.54 -6.49 -14.70
N ASP A 116 11.55 -6.67 -13.80
CA ASP A 116 10.27 -7.33 -14.10
C ASP A 116 9.23 -6.36 -14.64
N ILE A 117 9.37 -5.07 -14.32
CA ILE A 117 8.44 -4.03 -14.75
C ILE A 117 8.56 -3.88 -16.26
N SER A 118 7.68 -4.59 -16.97
CA SER A 118 7.56 -4.45 -18.41
C SER A 118 6.89 -3.11 -18.74
N PRO A 119 7.48 -2.28 -19.62
CA PRO A 119 6.86 -1.03 -20.07
C PRO A 119 5.57 -1.25 -20.89
N VAL A 120 5.30 -2.48 -21.35
CA VAL A 120 4.19 -2.81 -22.28
C VAL A 120 3.40 -4.04 -21.82
N SER A 121 3.29 -4.30 -20.50
CA SER A 121 2.47 -5.43 -20.04
C SER A 121 1.01 -5.25 -20.45
N GLU A 122 0.53 -6.09 -21.37
CA GLU A 122 -0.87 -6.09 -21.82
C GLU A 122 -1.83 -6.71 -20.79
N THR A 123 -1.29 -7.45 -19.81
CA THR A 123 -2.10 -8.10 -18.77
C THR A 123 -2.10 -7.28 -17.48
N PHE A 124 -3.26 -6.76 -17.11
CA PHE A 124 -3.51 -6.16 -15.79
C PHE A 124 -3.36 -7.21 -14.69
N ARG A 125 -2.62 -6.89 -13.62
CA ARG A 125 -2.38 -7.79 -12.48
C ARG A 125 -2.40 -7.03 -11.16
N MET A 126 -2.95 -7.66 -10.12
CA MET A 126 -2.98 -7.11 -8.76
C MET A 126 -1.72 -7.43 -7.94
N ARG A 127 -0.71 -8.07 -8.54
CA ARG A 127 0.49 -8.55 -7.84
C ARG A 127 1.20 -7.43 -7.09
N ASP A 128 1.37 -6.26 -7.71
CA ASP A 128 2.11 -5.16 -7.09
C ASP A 128 1.31 -4.50 -5.94
N VAL A 129 -0.02 -4.65 -5.93
CA VAL A 129 -0.86 -4.29 -4.78
C VAL A 129 -0.66 -5.27 -3.62
N TYR A 130 -0.57 -6.57 -3.91
CA TYR A 130 -0.26 -7.59 -2.89
C TYR A 130 1.12 -7.37 -2.25
N LEU A 131 2.13 -7.04 -3.06
CA LEU A 131 3.45 -6.64 -2.60
C LEU A 131 3.33 -5.40 -1.70
N THR A 132 2.76 -4.30 -2.21
CA THR A 132 2.57 -3.04 -1.48
C THR A 132 1.86 -3.25 -0.14
N CYS A 133 0.75 -3.99 -0.11
CA CYS A 133 -0.01 -4.26 1.11
C CYS A 133 0.78 -5.12 2.12
N SER A 134 1.58 -6.07 1.64
CA SER A 134 2.42 -6.88 2.51
C SER A 134 3.53 -6.03 3.16
N ASN A 135 4.12 -5.09 2.41
CA ASN A 135 5.07 -4.09 2.94
C ASN A 135 4.42 -3.20 4.02
N ILE A 136 3.19 -2.73 3.78
CA ILE A 136 2.41 -2.01 4.79
C ILE A 136 2.22 -2.86 6.05
N ALA A 137 1.81 -4.12 5.90
CA ALA A 137 1.68 -5.03 7.04
C ALA A 137 3.01 -5.26 7.77
N ALA A 138 4.14 -5.26 7.05
CA ALA A 138 5.44 -5.29 7.67
C ALA A 138 5.68 -4.04 8.53
N MET A 139 5.35 -2.83 8.06
CA MET A 139 5.42 -1.60 8.86
C MET A 139 4.52 -1.63 10.10
N LEU A 140 3.38 -2.31 10.05
CA LEU A 140 2.53 -2.58 11.22
C LEU A 140 3.00 -3.80 12.04
N GLU A 141 4.24 -4.25 11.85
CA GLU A 141 4.87 -5.38 12.56
C GLU A 141 4.09 -6.70 12.48
N TYR A 142 3.39 -6.91 11.37
CA TYR A 142 2.56 -8.09 11.14
C TYR A 142 1.53 -8.29 12.27
N GLY A 143 0.91 -7.20 12.72
CA GLY A 143 -0.15 -7.22 13.74
C GLY A 143 0.35 -7.53 15.15
N SER A 144 1.62 -7.20 15.45
CA SER A 144 2.14 -7.25 16.82
C SER A 144 1.31 -6.38 17.75
N SER A 145 0.94 -6.89 18.93
CA SER A 145 0.17 -6.13 19.93
C SER A 145 0.92 -4.90 20.45
N ASN A 146 2.24 -4.88 20.31
CA ASN A 146 3.11 -3.79 20.76
C ASN A 146 3.54 -2.87 19.60
N SER A 147 2.95 -3.05 18.42
CA SER A 147 3.22 -2.22 17.25
C SER A 147 2.82 -0.78 17.54
N LEU A 148 3.78 0.13 17.63
CA LEU A 148 3.52 1.55 17.88
C LEU A 148 2.56 2.13 16.84
N LEU A 149 2.80 1.81 15.57
CA LEU A 149 1.95 2.27 14.47
C LEU A 149 0.56 1.62 14.52
N GLY A 150 0.47 0.35 14.94
CA GLY A 150 -0.82 -0.32 15.17
C GLY A 150 -1.65 0.37 16.26
N ILE A 151 -1.01 0.77 17.36
CA ILE A 151 -1.66 1.48 18.47
C ILE A 151 -2.18 2.85 18.00
N GLU A 152 -1.37 3.63 17.29
CA GLU A 152 -1.79 4.93 16.75
C GLU A 152 -2.95 4.79 15.75
N PHE A 153 -2.93 3.79 14.86
CA PHE A 153 -4.05 3.58 13.94
C PHE A 153 -5.34 3.12 14.65
N HIS A 154 -5.27 2.40 15.77
CA HIS A 154 -6.44 2.11 16.58
C HIS A 154 -7.06 3.39 17.18
N GLN A 155 -6.22 4.35 17.60
CA GLN A 155 -6.68 5.65 18.08
C GLN A 155 -7.33 6.44 16.95
N VAL A 156 -6.65 6.58 15.80
CA VAL A 156 -7.18 7.27 14.61
C VAL A 156 -8.53 6.66 14.16
N ALA A 157 -8.64 5.33 14.14
CA ALA A 157 -9.87 4.65 13.75
C ALA A 157 -11.03 4.92 14.73
N SER A 158 -10.72 5.14 16.01
CA SER A 158 -11.71 5.42 17.06
C SER A 158 -12.13 6.88 17.08
N GLU A 159 -11.21 7.80 16.79
CA GLU A 159 -11.42 9.25 16.87
C GLU A 159 -11.98 9.85 15.56
N GLN A 160 -11.80 9.16 14.41
CA GLN A 160 -12.24 9.62 13.08
C GLN A 160 -11.87 11.10 12.84
N PRO A 161 -10.57 11.46 12.99
CA PRO A 161 -10.15 12.85 12.95
C PRO A 161 -10.48 13.50 11.61
N ASN A 162 -10.94 14.75 11.66
CA ASN A 162 -11.16 15.52 10.45
C ASN A 162 -9.83 15.70 9.69
N PRO A 163 -9.79 15.49 8.37
CA PRO A 163 -8.57 15.56 7.56
C PRO A 163 -7.96 16.97 7.42
N GLY A 164 -8.38 17.94 8.24
CA GLY A 164 -7.92 19.32 8.27
C GLY A 164 -7.55 19.85 9.67
N GLU A 165 -7.68 19.04 10.73
CA GLU A 165 -7.16 19.42 12.05
C GLU A 165 -5.73 18.90 12.19
N ALA A 166 -4.78 19.82 12.01
CA ALA A 166 -3.37 19.56 12.19
C ALA A 166 -3.06 19.15 13.64
N PHE A 167 -2.35 18.04 13.83
CA PHE A 167 -1.76 17.60 15.09
C PHE A 167 -0.24 17.37 14.92
N PRO A 168 0.54 17.45 16.01
CA PRO A 168 1.34 18.59 16.44
C PRO A 168 2.67 18.76 15.67
N THR A 169 3.18 20.00 15.76
CA THR A 169 4.44 20.57 15.26
C THR A 169 5.56 19.57 14.94
N MET A 170 5.93 19.57 13.66
CA MET A 170 6.91 18.68 13.06
C MET A 170 8.36 19.14 13.30
N VAL A 171 9.27 18.21 13.59
CA VAL A 171 10.72 18.45 13.64
C VAL A 171 11.25 18.75 12.22
N ALA A 172 12.19 19.70 12.13
CA ALA A 172 12.72 20.25 10.88
C ALA A 172 13.19 19.18 9.86
N PRO A 173 12.93 19.37 8.54
CA PRO A 173 13.37 18.43 7.51
C PRO A 173 14.90 18.38 7.35
N ALA A 174 15.41 17.28 6.80
CA ALA A 174 16.80 17.14 6.38
C ALA A 174 17.02 17.79 5.02
N ALA A 175 18.15 18.48 4.84
CA ALA A 175 18.44 19.28 3.65
C ALA A 175 18.88 18.43 2.44
N SER A 176 19.22 17.15 2.64
CA SER A 176 19.56 16.21 1.56
C SER A 176 19.22 14.76 1.93
N ALA A 177 19.21 13.86 0.95
CA ALA A 177 19.03 12.42 1.16
C ALA A 177 20.19 11.83 1.99
N ASP A 178 21.42 12.31 1.79
CA ASP A 178 22.59 11.89 2.58
C ASP A 178 22.52 12.42 4.01
N GLU A 179 22.01 13.64 4.22
CA GLU A 179 21.77 14.17 5.57
C GLU A 179 20.58 13.47 6.22
N ALA A 180 19.55 13.11 5.46
CA ALA A 180 18.43 12.31 5.95
C ALA A 180 18.91 10.94 6.39
N LEU A 181 19.73 10.26 5.58
CA LEU A 181 20.38 8.99 5.88
C LEU A 181 21.37 9.13 7.05
N ALA A 182 22.14 10.22 7.13
CA ALA A 182 23.07 10.48 8.23
C ALA A 182 22.31 10.78 9.54
N ARG A 183 21.29 11.65 9.54
CA ARG A 183 20.41 11.90 10.70
C ARG A 183 19.70 10.61 11.10
N PHE A 184 19.27 9.81 10.13
CA PHE A 184 18.65 8.51 10.32
C PHE A 184 19.61 7.51 11.02
N LEU A 185 20.85 7.40 10.53
CA LEU A 185 21.90 6.56 11.12
C LEU A 185 22.39 7.11 12.48
N THR A 186 22.39 8.42 12.67
CA THR A 186 22.85 9.07 13.91
C THR A 186 21.77 9.03 15.00
N TYR A 187 20.50 9.30 14.70
CA TYR A 187 19.39 9.09 15.66
C TYR A 187 19.14 7.61 15.94
N GLY A 188 19.33 6.73 14.95
CA GLY A 188 19.24 5.28 15.12
C GLY A 188 20.37 4.67 15.96
N ALA A 189 21.53 5.33 16.03
CA ALA A 189 22.70 4.84 16.76
C ALA A 189 22.61 5.04 18.29
N TRP A 190 21.87 6.03 18.78
CA TRP A 190 21.93 6.41 20.19
C TRP A 190 20.71 6.02 21.04
N GLN A 191 19.60 5.52 20.47
CA GLN A 191 18.50 5.03 21.34
C GLN A 191 17.53 3.97 20.81
N TYR A 192 17.40 3.71 19.50
CA TYR A 192 16.57 2.61 19.00
C TYR A 192 17.07 2.09 17.64
N GLN A 193 17.70 0.92 17.62
CA GLN A 193 17.76 0.06 16.42
C GLN A 193 16.36 -0.52 16.18
N SER A 194 15.39 0.33 15.83
CA SER A 194 14.00 -0.11 15.69
C SER A 194 13.84 -0.92 14.40
N PRO A 195 13.31 -2.16 14.45
CA PRO A 195 12.93 -2.93 13.27
C PRO A 195 12.04 -2.16 12.28
N MET A 196 11.37 -1.09 12.75
CA MET A 196 10.54 -0.19 11.97
C MET A 196 11.27 0.37 10.74
N VAL A 197 12.55 0.70 10.89
CA VAL A 197 13.39 1.31 9.85
C VAL A 197 13.41 0.47 8.59
N TYR A 198 13.81 -0.79 8.72
CA TYR A 198 13.99 -1.68 7.57
C TYR A 198 12.67 -1.91 6.84
N ARG A 199 11.57 -2.00 7.60
CA ARG A 199 10.20 -2.13 7.08
C ARG A 199 9.79 -0.88 6.29
N THR A 200 10.05 0.31 6.86
CA THR A 200 9.75 1.60 6.22
C THR A 200 10.60 1.82 4.96
N CYS A 201 11.91 1.54 5.02
CA CYS A 201 12.80 1.61 3.87
C CYS A 201 12.35 0.69 2.74
N LEU A 202 12.10 -0.60 3.01
CA LEU A 202 11.65 -1.54 1.98
C LEU A 202 10.36 -1.06 1.29
N ALA A 203 9.39 -0.60 2.07
CA ALA A 203 8.11 -0.13 1.55
C ALA A 203 8.28 1.05 0.58
N PHE A 204 9.08 2.05 0.96
CA PHE A 204 9.23 3.27 0.17
C PHE A 204 10.29 3.18 -0.93
N GLU A 205 11.29 2.30 -0.81
CA GLU A 205 12.19 1.97 -1.91
C GLU A 205 11.44 1.21 -3.01
N MET A 206 10.58 0.24 -2.65
CA MET A 206 9.69 -0.38 -3.62
C MET A 206 8.78 0.67 -4.28
N PHE A 207 8.17 1.56 -3.50
CA PHE A 207 7.33 2.63 -4.07
C PHE A 207 8.13 3.55 -5.01
N SER A 208 9.38 3.84 -4.68
CA SER A 208 10.32 4.62 -5.50
C SER A 208 10.60 3.97 -6.86
N VAL A 209 10.80 2.64 -6.87
CA VAL A 209 10.92 1.82 -8.09
C VAL A 209 9.65 1.94 -8.94
N LEU A 210 8.47 1.70 -8.36
CA LEU A 210 7.20 1.78 -9.09
C LEU A 210 6.95 3.18 -9.71
N LEU A 211 7.26 4.25 -8.96
CA LEU A 211 7.15 5.63 -9.44
C LEU A 211 8.14 5.96 -10.57
N GLY A 212 9.18 5.14 -10.76
CA GLY A 212 10.14 5.25 -11.87
C GLY A 212 9.52 4.99 -13.25
N HIS A 213 8.32 4.41 -13.30
CA HIS A 213 7.63 4.06 -14.53
C HIS A 213 6.25 4.73 -14.62
N PRO A 214 6.17 6.07 -14.61
CA PRO A 214 4.89 6.80 -14.51
C PRO A 214 3.94 6.57 -15.70
N ASN A 215 4.47 6.06 -16.83
CA ASN A 215 3.69 5.73 -18.01
C ASN A 215 3.06 4.32 -17.97
N ASN A 216 3.44 3.49 -16.99
CA ASN A 216 2.90 2.14 -16.87
C ASN A 216 1.64 2.13 -16.00
N VAL A 217 0.48 2.14 -16.65
CA VAL A 217 -0.82 2.22 -15.98
C VAL A 217 -1.15 1.00 -15.11
N ASN A 218 -0.53 -0.15 -15.37
CA ASN A 218 -0.73 -1.33 -14.54
C ASN A 218 -0.19 -1.17 -13.12
N LEU A 219 0.71 -0.20 -12.90
CA LEU A 219 1.27 0.09 -11.58
C LEU A 219 0.36 1.01 -10.75
N PHE A 220 -0.63 1.67 -11.37
CA PHE A 220 -1.47 2.66 -10.70
C PHE A 220 -2.21 2.12 -9.49
N PRO A 221 -2.74 0.88 -9.47
CA PRO A 221 -3.33 0.31 -8.26
C PRO A 221 -2.36 0.29 -7.06
N ALA A 222 -1.09 -0.06 -7.28
CA ALA A 222 -0.06 -0.10 -6.25
C ALA A 222 0.39 1.30 -5.84
N LEU A 223 0.53 2.21 -6.81
CA LEU A 223 0.85 3.63 -6.57
C LEU A 223 -0.25 4.32 -5.76
N HIS A 224 -1.51 4.12 -6.13
CA HIS A 224 -2.70 4.61 -5.41
C HIS A 224 -2.74 4.06 -3.99
N THR A 225 -2.52 2.76 -3.81
CA THR A 225 -2.46 2.13 -2.47
C THR A 225 -1.36 2.74 -1.60
N SER A 226 -0.18 2.99 -2.18
CA SER A 226 0.95 3.60 -1.48
C SER A 226 0.65 5.05 -1.07
N LEU A 227 0.09 5.86 -1.98
CA LEU A 227 -0.32 7.24 -1.69
C LEU A 227 -1.40 7.29 -0.61
N ALA A 228 -2.40 6.39 -0.68
CA ALA A 228 -3.44 6.29 0.33
C ALA A 228 -2.88 5.94 1.71
N PHE A 229 -1.89 5.04 1.76
CA PHE A 229 -1.21 4.72 3.01
C PHE A 229 -0.38 5.89 3.55
N ILE A 230 0.35 6.63 2.71
CA ILE A 230 1.09 7.84 3.12
C ILE A 230 0.13 8.88 3.68
N TRP A 231 -1.04 9.06 3.04
CA TRP A 231 -2.10 9.92 3.55
C TRP A 231 -2.60 9.46 4.93
N CYS A 232 -2.82 8.17 5.13
CA CYS A 232 -3.19 7.63 6.45
C CYS A 232 -2.07 7.80 7.49
N LEU A 233 -0.81 7.64 7.09
CA LEU A 233 0.35 7.85 7.96
C LEU A 233 0.45 9.30 8.45
N ALA A 234 -0.07 10.28 7.71
CA ALA A 234 -0.09 11.67 8.16
C ALA A 234 -0.90 11.89 9.44
N PHE A 235 -1.83 10.98 9.77
CA PHE A 235 -2.58 10.99 11.03
C PHE A 235 -1.83 10.34 12.20
N THR A 236 -0.61 9.84 11.97
CA THR A 236 0.18 9.09 12.95
C THR A 236 1.51 9.79 13.20
N ALA A 237 1.76 10.21 14.44
CA ALA A 237 2.99 10.91 14.80
C ALA A 237 4.22 10.00 14.62
N THR A 238 4.12 8.74 15.05
CA THR A 238 5.19 7.74 14.89
C THR A 238 5.40 7.40 13.43
N GLY A 239 4.32 7.19 12.67
CA GLY A 239 4.41 6.83 11.25
C GLY A 239 5.12 7.90 10.43
N MET A 240 4.70 9.16 10.56
CA MET A 240 5.31 10.26 9.82
C MET A 240 6.76 10.54 10.26
N LYS A 241 7.10 10.35 11.55
CA LYS A 241 8.47 10.48 12.06
C LYS A 241 9.45 9.57 11.32
N TYR A 242 9.08 8.32 11.05
CA TYR A 242 9.94 7.37 10.34
C TYR A 242 9.82 7.47 8.82
N ALA A 243 8.63 7.78 8.29
CA ALA A 243 8.38 7.83 6.86
C ALA A 243 8.94 9.07 6.17
N LYS A 244 8.92 10.25 6.83
CA LYS A 244 9.19 11.55 6.18
C LYS A 244 10.49 11.61 5.39
N SER A 245 11.56 10.99 5.90
CA SER A 245 12.88 11.01 5.28
C SER A 245 13.07 10.01 4.13
N VAL A 246 12.23 8.97 4.06
CA VAL A 246 12.38 7.87 3.10
C VAL A 246 11.28 7.84 2.05
N VAL A 247 10.16 8.54 2.25
CA VAL A 247 9.14 8.73 1.22
C VAL A 247 9.78 9.43 0.00
N PRO A 248 9.60 8.89 -1.22
CA PRO A 248 10.25 9.42 -2.43
C PRO A 248 9.49 10.64 -2.98
N TRP A 249 9.38 11.72 -2.20
CA TRP A 249 8.60 12.93 -2.51
C TRP A 249 8.85 13.48 -3.91
N ARG A 250 10.12 13.53 -4.33
CA ARG A 250 10.50 13.99 -5.68
C ARG A 250 9.87 13.13 -6.78
N ARG A 251 9.87 11.80 -6.62
CA ARG A 251 9.28 10.89 -7.60
C ARG A 251 7.75 10.95 -7.59
N ILE A 252 7.14 11.15 -6.41
CA ILE A 252 5.70 11.42 -6.31
C ILE A 252 5.34 12.67 -7.11
N VAL A 253 6.08 13.77 -6.94
CA VAL A 253 5.84 15.02 -7.68
C VAL A 253 5.99 14.81 -9.19
N ILE A 254 7.01 14.09 -9.64
CA ILE A 254 7.21 13.76 -11.06
C ILE A 254 6.04 12.93 -11.60
N PHE A 255 5.63 11.88 -10.89
CA PHE A 255 4.50 11.04 -11.25
C PHE A 255 3.21 11.85 -11.37
N LEU A 256 2.85 12.63 -10.34
CA LEU A 256 1.62 13.43 -10.33
C LEU A 256 1.61 14.47 -11.47
N ASN A 257 2.73 15.15 -11.70
CA ASN A 257 2.87 16.08 -12.84
C ASN A 257 2.77 15.38 -14.18
N THR A 258 3.23 14.13 -14.29
CA THR A 258 3.19 13.34 -15.52
C THR A 258 1.75 12.96 -15.87
N ILE A 259 1.00 12.45 -14.90
CA ILE A 259 -0.40 12.01 -15.11
C ILE A 259 -1.36 13.20 -15.30
N LEU A 260 -0.97 14.40 -14.87
CA LEU A 260 -1.68 15.64 -15.11
C LEU A 260 -1.49 16.18 -16.54
N GLN A 261 -0.45 15.73 -17.27
CA GLN A 261 -0.17 16.25 -18.61
C GLN A 261 -1.31 15.93 -19.59
N PRO A 262 -1.76 16.91 -20.41
CA PRO A 262 -2.76 16.65 -21.44
C PRO A 262 -2.36 15.54 -22.43
N SER A 263 -1.06 15.39 -22.70
CA SER A 263 -0.56 14.31 -23.56
C SER A 263 -0.77 12.93 -22.96
N PHE A 264 -0.57 12.78 -21.65
CA PHE A 264 -0.80 11.53 -20.93
C PHE A 264 -2.30 11.19 -20.93
N LEU A 265 -3.16 12.15 -20.58
CA LEU A 265 -4.61 11.95 -20.53
C LEU A 265 -5.18 11.54 -21.89
N ARG A 266 -4.71 12.16 -22.99
CA ARG A 266 -5.10 11.77 -24.35
C ARG A 266 -4.73 10.34 -24.72
N GLN A 267 -3.63 9.81 -24.20
CA GLN A 267 -3.22 8.43 -24.43
C GLN A 267 -4.10 7.43 -23.67
N GLN A 268 -4.63 7.84 -22.51
CA GLN A 268 -5.53 6.99 -21.72
C GLN A 268 -6.97 6.97 -22.25
N SER A 269 -7.38 8.00 -22.98
CA SER A 269 -8.71 8.08 -23.59
C SER A 269 -8.75 7.38 -24.96
N LEU A 270 -9.03 6.08 -24.99
CA LEU A 270 -9.20 5.34 -26.27
C LEU A 270 -10.48 5.76 -27.01
N ASN A 271 -11.49 6.30 -26.29
CA ASN A 271 -12.75 6.75 -26.88
C ASN A 271 -12.96 8.27 -26.70
N ARG A 272 -12.91 8.98 -27.83
CA ARG A 272 -12.96 10.44 -28.02
C ARG A 272 -14.28 11.13 -27.58
N ARG A 273 -15.02 10.63 -26.59
CA ARG A 273 -16.37 11.15 -26.22
C ARG A 273 -16.62 11.43 -24.73
N THR A 274 -15.78 10.99 -23.79
CA THR A 274 -16.08 11.08 -22.34
C THR A 274 -15.19 12.03 -21.56
N LEU A 275 -14.01 12.39 -22.08
CA LEU A 275 -13.20 13.49 -21.56
C LEU A 275 -13.37 14.67 -22.50
N SER A 276 -14.05 15.72 -22.04
CA SER A 276 -13.97 17.04 -22.66
C SER A 276 -12.58 17.64 -22.41
N GLY A 277 -11.52 17.02 -22.94
CA GLY A 277 -10.14 17.52 -22.96
C GLY A 277 -9.43 17.74 -21.61
N GLU A 278 -10.14 17.88 -20.50
CA GLU A 278 -9.61 18.41 -19.24
C GLU A 278 -10.20 17.64 -18.04
N LEU A 279 -9.35 17.39 -17.03
CA LEU A 279 -9.76 16.87 -15.73
C LEU A 279 -10.56 17.94 -14.98
N ASP A 280 -11.57 17.54 -14.22
CA ASP A 280 -12.27 18.47 -13.32
C ASP A 280 -11.38 18.77 -12.11
N LEU A 281 -10.72 19.92 -12.14
CA LEU A 281 -9.85 20.39 -11.07
C LEU A 281 -10.60 20.55 -9.74
N ASN A 282 -11.91 20.83 -9.77
CA ASN A 282 -12.68 20.97 -8.53
C ASN A 282 -12.76 19.65 -7.76
N VAL A 283 -12.81 18.52 -8.48
CA VAL A 283 -12.78 17.18 -7.87
C VAL A 283 -11.40 16.90 -7.25
N ILE A 284 -10.33 17.37 -7.88
CA ILE A 284 -8.95 17.17 -7.42
C ILE A 284 -8.63 18.04 -6.19
N GLU A 285 -9.05 19.30 -6.21
CA GLU A 285 -8.77 20.28 -5.14
C GLU A 285 -9.75 20.18 -3.96
N GLY A 286 -10.91 19.59 -4.23
CA GLY A 286 -12.01 19.41 -3.29
C GLY A 286 -11.65 18.58 -2.06
N THR A 287 -12.47 18.71 -1.02
CA THR A 287 -12.28 17.95 0.22
C THR A 287 -12.82 16.54 0.16
N ASP A 288 -13.81 16.32 -0.70
CA ASP A 288 -14.56 15.07 -0.77
C ASP A 288 -13.77 13.99 -1.51
N PHE A 289 -13.97 12.75 -1.09
CA PHE A 289 -13.33 11.61 -1.70
C PHE A 289 -13.80 11.45 -3.17
N PRO A 290 -12.90 11.30 -4.16
CA PRO A 290 -13.29 11.16 -5.56
C PRO A 290 -14.03 9.85 -5.82
N VAL A 291 -15.34 9.93 -6.04
CA VAL A 291 -16.22 8.82 -6.43
C VAL A 291 -16.85 9.12 -7.79
N SER A 292 -16.90 8.12 -8.67
CA SER A 292 -17.66 8.17 -9.91
C SER A 292 -18.84 7.20 -9.85
N TYR A 293 -19.98 7.60 -10.40
CA TYR A 293 -21.18 6.77 -10.48
C TYR A 293 -20.93 5.43 -11.21
N GLN A 294 -19.98 5.42 -12.15
CA GLN A 294 -19.62 4.22 -12.92
C GLN A 294 -18.65 3.32 -12.16
N THR A 295 -17.97 3.84 -11.14
CA THR A 295 -16.87 3.16 -10.42
C THR A 295 -16.92 3.52 -8.95
N HIS A 296 -17.89 2.94 -8.24
CA HIS A 296 -18.04 3.12 -6.80
C HIS A 296 -16.79 2.68 -6.02
N TRP A 297 -16.10 1.64 -6.47
CA TRP A 297 -14.85 1.15 -5.90
C TRP A 297 -13.90 0.68 -7.01
N LEU A 298 -12.62 0.72 -6.70
CA LEU A 298 -11.53 0.16 -7.50
C LEU A 298 -11.20 -1.26 -7.01
N SER A 299 -10.53 -2.05 -7.85
CA SER A 299 -10.09 -3.40 -7.49
C SER A 299 -9.20 -3.42 -6.25
N GLU A 300 -8.26 -2.48 -6.16
CA GLU A 300 -7.39 -2.35 -4.99
C GLU A 300 -8.15 -1.92 -3.74
N ASP A 301 -9.26 -1.16 -3.87
CA ASP A 301 -10.07 -0.77 -2.71
C ASP A 301 -10.65 -1.98 -1.99
N LEU A 302 -11.11 -2.96 -2.77
CA LEU A 302 -11.64 -4.21 -2.24
C LEU A 302 -10.57 -5.03 -1.52
N LEU A 303 -9.30 -4.88 -1.92
CA LEU A 303 -8.16 -5.51 -1.24
C LEU A 303 -7.75 -4.77 0.03
N ILE A 304 -7.81 -3.44 0.05
CA ILE A 304 -7.33 -2.66 1.19
C ILE A 304 -8.38 -2.42 2.26
N ARG A 305 -9.67 -2.44 1.91
CA ARG A 305 -10.77 -2.32 2.88
C ARG A 305 -10.66 -3.37 4.00
N GLY A 306 -11.06 -2.95 5.20
CA GLY A 306 -11.03 -3.78 6.40
C GLY A 306 -9.66 -3.87 7.08
N GLN A 307 -8.61 -3.30 6.50
CA GLN A 307 -7.31 -3.15 7.16
C GLN A 307 -7.35 -1.99 8.16
N LEU A 308 -6.62 -2.13 9.28
CA LEU A 308 -6.64 -1.18 10.39
C LEU A 308 -6.23 0.25 9.96
N TRP A 309 -5.23 0.37 9.10
CA TRP A 309 -4.74 1.68 8.64
C TRP A 309 -5.70 2.38 7.68
N SER A 310 -6.56 1.64 6.98
CA SER A 310 -7.42 2.20 5.91
C SER A 310 -8.71 2.83 6.44
N GLN A 311 -8.93 2.83 7.76
CA GLN A 311 -10.22 3.23 8.34
C GLN A 311 -10.51 4.72 8.16
N ALA A 312 -9.48 5.57 8.22
CA ALA A 312 -9.62 7.00 7.98
C ALA A 312 -9.55 7.39 6.49
N TYR A 313 -9.35 6.42 5.59
CA TYR A 313 -9.19 6.72 4.16
C TYR A 313 -10.53 6.86 3.44
N TYR A 314 -11.47 5.96 3.73
CA TYR A 314 -12.69 5.82 2.95
C TYR A 314 -13.87 6.54 3.60
N PRO A 315 -14.72 7.21 2.80
CA PRO A 315 -15.96 7.74 3.32
C PRO A 315 -16.88 6.61 3.79
N PRO A 316 -17.77 6.88 4.76
CA PRO A 316 -18.77 5.91 5.18
C PRO A 316 -19.59 5.39 3.98
N LEU A 317 -19.98 4.11 4.03
CA LEU A 317 -20.85 3.46 3.04
C LEU A 317 -20.27 3.29 1.63
N LEU A 318 -19.02 3.66 1.34
CA LEU A 318 -18.42 3.46 0.01
C LEU A 318 -18.56 2.02 -0.50
N PHE A 319 -18.39 1.05 0.41
CA PHE A 319 -18.43 -0.38 0.10
C PHE A 319 -19.82 -1.00 0.29
N GLN A 320 -20.88 -0.20 0.43
CA GLN A 320 -22.23 -0.71 0.51
C GLN A 320 -22.56 -1.48 -0.78
N ASN A 321 -23.03 -2.72 -0.64
CA ASN A 321 -23.33 -3.64 -1.76
C ASN A 321 -22.13 -4.06 -2.62
N SER A 322 -20.90 -3.84 -2.14
CA SER A 322 -19.71 -4.33 -2.83
C SER A 322 -19.61 -5.86 -2.81
N PRO A 323 -18.92 -6.47 -3.81
CA PRO A 323 -18.75 -7.91 -3.88
C PRO A 323 -17.93 -8.46 -2.71
N SER A 324 -18.04 -9.77 -2.48
CA SER A 324 -17.20 -10.47 -1.51
C SER A 324 -15.76 -10.62 -2.04
N ASP A 325 -14.80 -10.89 -1.15
CA ASP A 325 -13.40 -11.09 -1.52
C ASP A 325 -13.17 -12.32 -2.43
N GLU A 326 -14.15 -13.23 -2.52
CA GLU A 326 -14.15 -14.46 -3.34
C GLU A 326 -14.64 -14.21 -4.78
N ASP A 327 -15.41 -13.15 -5.04
CA ASP A 327 -16.06 -12.93 -6.34
C ASP A 327 -15.09 -12.54 -7.46
N GLY A 328 -13.83 -12.24 -7.10
CA GLY A 328 -12.59 -12.56 -7.83
C GLY A 328 -12.35 -11.96 -9.22
N ARG A 329 -13.34 -11.36 -9.88
CA ARG A 329 -13.19 -10.84 -11.25
C ARG A 329 -12.86 -9.36 -11.23
N ASN A 330 -11.57 -9.06 -11.21
CA ASN A 330 -11.05 -7.72 -11.50
C ASN A 330 -11.07 -7.49 -13.01
N VAL A 331 -12.23 -7.07 -13.54
CA VAL A 331 -12.33 -6.66 -14.94
C VAL A 331 -11.89 -5.21 -15.05
N GLU A 332 -10.72 -5.01 -15.65
CA GLU A 332 -10.16 -3.68 -15.86
C GLU A 332 -10.97 -2.92 -16.92
N SER A 333 -11.18 -1.62 -16.73
CA SER A 333 -11.91 -0.76 -17.67
C SER A 333 -11.35 0.66 -17.67
N GLU A 334 -11.58 1.41 -18.75
CA GLU A 334 -11.14 2.81 -18.88
C GLU A 334 -11.63 3.70 -17.73
N PHE A 335 -12.85 3.45 -17.22
CA PHE A 335 -13.40 4.18 -16.07
C PHE A 335 -12.62 3.95 -14.77
N LEU A 336 -12.09 2.74 -14.57
CA LEU A 336 -11.26 2.42 -13.40
C LEU A 336 -9.90 3.13 -13.51
N SER A 337 -9.30 3.14 -14.70
CA SER A 337 -8.06 3.89 -14.98
C SER A 337 -8.20 5.39 -14.71
N ILE A 338 -9.27 6.01 -15.22
CA ILE A 338 -9.53 7.45 -15.00
C ILE A 338 -9.77 7.73 -13.51
N SER A 339 -10.54 6.89 -12.83
CA SER A 339 -10.80 7.06 -11.39
C SER A 339 -9.54 6.92 -10.55
N ARG A 340 -8.59 6.05 -10.94
CA ARG A 340 -7.26 5.98 -10.32
C ARG A 340 -6.47 7.28 -10.50
N ILE A 341 -6.51 7.89 -11.69
CA ILE A 341 -5.85 9.19 -11.94
C ILE A 341 -6.41 10.25 -11.00
N TYR A 342 -7.74 10.38 -10.91
CA TYR A 342 -8.38 11.34 -9.99
C TYR A 342 -7.95 11.11 -8.55
N ARG A 343 -7.96 9.87 -8.07
CA ARG A 343 -7.59 9.58 -6.68
C ARG A 343 -6.11 9.81 -6.38
N CYS A 344 -5.21 9.47 -7.31
CA CYS A 344 -3.79 9.78 -7.16
C CYS A 344 -3.55 11.30 -7.08
N LEU A 345 -4.17 12.08 -7.97
CA LEU A 345 -4.07 13.55 -7.98
C LEU A 345 -4.67 14.17 -6.72
N TRP A 346 -5.87 13.72 -6.32
CA TRP A 346 -6.53 14.15 -5.10
C TRP A 346 -5.68 13.86 -3.85
N LEU A 347 -5.13 12.64 -3.73
CA LEU A 347 -4.20 12.29 -2.65
C LEU A 347 -2.96 13.18 -2.64
N GLY A 348 -2.39 13.44 -3.82
CA GLY A 348 -1.28 14.38 -3.98
C GLY A 348 -1.61 15.76 -3.42
N MET A 349 -2.83 16.23 -3.69
CA MET A 349 -3.34 17.48 -3.17
C MET A 349 -3.49 17.51 -1.64
N ARG A 350 -4.04 16.43 -1.09
CA ARG A 350 -4.19 16.26 0.36
C ARG A 350 -2.83 16.25 1.06
N LEU A 351 -1.86 15.52 0.50
CA LEU A 351 -0.50 15.43 1.04
C LEU A 351 0.24 16.77 1.00
N ALA A 352 0.06 17.56 -0.05
CA ALA A 352 0.64 18.90 -0.14
C ALA A 352 0.21 19.80 1.03
N LYS A 353 -1.08 19.81 1.34
CA LYS A 353 -1.65 20.60 2.45
C LYS A 353 -1.09 20.18 3.81
N VAL A 354 -0.82 18.90 4.01
CA VAL A 354 -0.20 18.40 5.24
C VAL A 354 1.27 18.82 5.33
N CYS A 355 2.02 18.70 4.24
CA CYS A 355 3.44 19.03 4.23
C CYS A 355 3.75 20.54 4.34
N ASP A 356 2.88 21.41 3.83
CA ASP A 356 3.04 22.87 3.89
C ASP A 356 2.86 23.45 5.30
N SER A 357 2.24 22.71 6.23
CA SER A 357 2.06 23.13 7.62
C SER A 357 3.33 23.05 8.49
N GLY A 358 4.44 22.52 7.96
CA GLY A 358 5.74 22.51 8.62
C GLY A 358 6.79 23.29 7.83
N GLU A 359 7.41 24.29 8.46
CA GLU A 359 8.46 25.10 7.85
C GLU A 359 9.58 24.25 7.25
N GLY A 360 9.63 24.29 5.93
CA GLY A 360 10.53 23.50 5.11
C GLY A 360 9.85 23.27 3.77
N LYS A 361 9.96 24.26 2.89
CA LYS A 361 9.46 24.28 1.51
C LYS A 361 9.94 23.03 0.74
N VAL A 362 9.31 21.88 0.96
CA VAL A 362 8.96 21.02 -0.16
C VAL A 362 7.76 21.70 -0.75
N GLN A 363 8.05 22.80 -1.47
CA GLN A 363 7.09 23.43 -2.35
C GLN A 363 6.74 22.30 -3.32
N ILE A 364 5.67 21.58 -3.00
CA ILE A 364 4.95 20.79 -3.95
C ILE A 364 4.45 21.87 -4.92
N LEU A 365 5.30 22.19 -5.89
CA LEU A 365 5.07 23.07 -7.03
C LEU A 365 3.96 22.49 -7.94
N LEU A 366 3.05 21.69 -7.39
CA LEU A 366 2.12 20.91 -8.17
C LEU A 366 0.93 21.73 -8.67
N LEU A 367 0.57 22.89 -8.11
CA LEU A 367 -0.68 23.54 -8.58
C LEU A 367 -0.72 25.07 -8.57
N THR A 368 0.34 25.79 -8.20
CA THR A 368 0.32 27.27 -8.27
C THR A 368 0.58 27.84 -9.67
N SER A 369 0.85 27.01 -10.68
CA SER A 369 0.96 27.42 -12.09
C SER A 369 -0.30 27.14 -12.92
N PHE A 370 -1.48 27.06 -12.30
CA PHE A 370 -2.78 27.09 -12.99
C PHE A 370 -3.23 28.51 -13.34
N ARG A 371 -2.33 29.33 -13.89
CA ARG A 371 -2.76 30.49 -14.67
C ARG A 371 -2.28 30.31 -16.10
N PRO A 372 -3.16 30.44 -17.10
CA PRO A 372 -2.68 30.59 -18.46
C PRO A 372 -1.73 31.80 -18.45
N ILE A 373 -0.57 31.63 -19.06
CA ILE A 373 0.19 32.79 -19.52
C ILE A 373 -0.69 33.36 -20.63
N ASP A 374 -1.52 34.34 -20.30
CA ASP A 374 -2.04 35.27 -21.29
C ASP A 374 -0.82 36.05 -21.80
N GLY A 375 -0.48 35.84 -23.08
CA GLY A 375 0.64 36.48 -23.77
C GLY A 375 1.02 35.73 -25.03
#